data_AF-A0A6N3EZQ5-F1
#
_entry.id   AF-A0A6N3EZQ5-F1
#
_cell.length_a   1.000
_cell.length_b   1.000
_cell.length_c   1.000
_cell.angle_alpha   90.00
_cell.angle_beta   90.00
_cell.angle_gamma   90.00
#
_symmetry.space_group_name_H-M   'P 1'
#
loop_
_entity.id
_entity.type
_entity.pdbx_description
1 polymer ?
#
loop_
_entity_poly.entity_id
_entity_poly.type
_entity_poly.pdbx_seq_one_letter_code
_entity_poly.pdbx_strand_id
1 'polypeptide(L)'
;MPNMSNLNCILVLDESVRPRMKTNISDLVIYNIDIINDITEITEEMYTKTKKVIILGAYRYNGIEDLKLYKELLGLEYYFISDDKTMVSLLRDFCKCSYLDYTLVTSNMLASVLYDDLGEQVKYEVDPKSLMESDIVEEFMHKSSNDVVKSICSSYLRLRELLDTKIEDEQGHLSTIRKYEAKMLNYEQQIAFLSTSYEDLLEQVMMQTKTLKDYSTVLTQDFYKTIQVSKYKNRPKILYLREYEELLHSESFLNTLCTAIRVQGNLSCKLVRIHDSSDLVRIKTLEDRYKVVNEKFIESDIITSDKILAYGNYEKLLDLLLTNKYTLDVLVLVDCKNYKEFSSIVAGGGVTTINLCRNIHNLPILGLSEVNTVTSNSDSSLSWDTYTDYDQYRDDRERFEFLASRTVINRIYRIVKEM
;
A
#
# COMPACT_ATOMS: atom_id res chain seq x y z
N MET A 1 -26.27 27.83 24.23
CA MET A 1 -25.95 29.24 24.52
C MET A 1 -25.46 29.31 25.97
N PRO A 2 -24.14 29.26 26.20
CA PRO A 2 -23.60 29.48 27.52
C PRO A 2 -23.64 30.99 27.84
N ASN A 3 -24.08 31.31 29.05
CA ASN A 3 -24.16 32.66 29.60
C ASN A 3 -22.86 33.44 29.36
N MET A 4 -22.92 34.51 28.56
CA MET A 4 -21.85 35.50 28.49
C MET A 4 -21.73 36.18 29.84
N SER A 5 -20.72 35.76 30.59
CA SER A 5 -20.36 36.32 31.90
C SER A 5 -19.75 37.70 31.70
N ASN A 6 -20.15 38.66 32.54
CA ASN A 6 -19.60 40.01 32.56
C ASN A 6 -18.06 39.96 32.55
N LEU A 7 -17.44 40.49 31.49
CA LEU A 7 -16.00 40.61 31.35
C LEU A 7 -15.60 41.90 32.07
N ASN A 8 -15.44 41.82 33.39
CA ASN A 8 -14.92 42.95 34.14
C ASN A 8 -13.42 43.12 33.78
N CYS A 9 -13.11 44.03 32.85
CA CYS A 9 -11.74 44.44 32.52
C CYS A 9 -11.68 45.91 32.10
N ILE A 10 -10.48 46.49 32.16
CA ILE A 10 -10.20 47.84 31.66
C ILE A 10 -9.56 47.71 30.28
N LEU A 11 -10.09 48.41 29.28
CA LEU A 11 -9.57 48.44 27.92
C LEU A 11 -8.92 49.80 27.65
N VAL A 12 -7.61 49.79 27.40
CA VAL A 12 -6.84 50.97 27.00
C VAL A 12 -6.88 51.10 25.48
N LEU A 13 -7.54 52.15 25.00
CA LEU A 13 -7.67 52.52 23.60
C LEU A 13 -6.92 53.82 23.35
N ASP A 14 -5.64 53.73 23.01
CA ASP A 14 -4.87 54.91 22.60
C ASP A 14 -5.59 55.62 21.43
N GLU A 15 -5.46 56.95 21.35
CA GLU A 15 -6.06 57.78 20.30
C GLU A 15 -5.64 57.33 18.89
N SER A 16 -4.50 56.65 18.78
CA SER A 16 -3.98 56.06 17.55
C SER A 16 -4.72 54.79 17.12
N VAL A 17 -5.35 54.08 18.06
CA VAL A 17 -6.00 52.77 17.87
C VAL A 17 -7.50 52.93 17.66
N ARG A 18 -8.13 53.88 18.34
CA ARG A 18 -9.57 54.18 18.25
C ARG A 18 -10.11 54.34 16.81
N PRO A 19 -9.40 55.00 15.86
CA PRO A 19 -9.87 55.15 14.48
C PRO A 19 -9.76 53.86 13.66
N ARG A 20 -8.92 52.91 14.10
CA ARG A 20 -8.64 51.64 13.40
C ARG A 20 -9.63 50.54 13.79
N MET A 21 -10.36 50.72 14.90
CA MET A 21 -11.38 49.79 15.33
C MET A 21 -12.66 49.96 14.50
N LYS A 22 -13.14 48.85 13.94
CA LYS A 22 -14.45 48.77 13.26
C LYS A 22 -15.57 48.34 14.20
N THR A 23 -15.23 47.95 15.42
CA THR A 23 -16.20 47.47 16.42
C THR A 23 -16.84 48.62 17.17
N ASN A 24 -18.15 48.50 17.43
CA ASN A 24 -18.90 49.54 18.13
C ASN A 24 -18.53 49.52 19.61
N ILE A 25 -17.89 50.58 20.07
CA ILE A 25 -17.46 50.78 21.47
C ILE A 25 -18.63 50.59 22.45
N SER A 26 -19.85 50.93 22.01
CA SER A 26 -21.08 50.77 22.78
C SER A 26 -21.39 49.31 23.12
N ASP A 27 -21.00 48.36 22.27
CA ASP A 27 -21.24 46.93 22.48
C ASP A 27 -20.31 46.34 23.54
N LEU A 28 -19.12 46.94 23.73
CA LEU A 28 -18.14 46.50 24.72
C LEU A 28 -18.49 46.95 26.14
N VAL A 29 -19.10 48.14 26.28
CA VAL A 29 -19.59 48.67 27.56
C VAL A 29 -20.69 47.78 28.15
N ILE A 30 -21.52 47.16 27.30
CA ILE A 30 -22.58 46.22 27.71
C ILE A 30 -22.00 44.99 28.46
N TYR A 31 -20.73 44.65 28.21
CA TYR A 31 -20.04 43.53 28.87
C TYR A 31 -19.25 43.92 30.12
N ASN A 32 -19.50 45.10 30.72
CA ASN A 32 -18.78 45.67 31.88
C ASN A 32 -17.29 45.98 31.63
N ILE A 33 -16.93 46.30 30.38
CA ILE A 33 -15.58 46.71 30.02
C ILE A 33 -15.46 48.22 30.16
N ASP A 34 -14.56 48.69 31.03
CA ASP A 34 -14.32 50.12 31.24
C ASP A 34 -13.26 50.61 30.23
N ILE A 35 -13.57 51.63 29.44
CA ILE A 35 -12.73 52.06 28.31
C ILE A 35 -12.05 53.39 28.65
N ILE A 36 -10.72 53.41 28.55
CA ILE A 36 -9.89 54.59 28.82
C ILE A 36 -8.95 54.88 27.65
N ASN A 37 -8.57 56.14 27.44
CA ASN A 37 -7.69 56.52 26.34
C ASN A 37 -6.21 56.43 26.74
N ASP A 38 -5.91 56.72 28.00
CA ASP A 38 -4.56 56.62 28.56
C ASP A 38 -4.59 55.97 29.94
N ILE A 39 -3.49 55.34 30.32
CA ILE A 39 -3.37 54.63 31.59
C ILE A 39 -3.39 55.56 32.81
N THR A 40 -3.12 56.85 32.58
CA THR A 40 -3.23 57.92 33.57
C THR A 40 -4.69 58.21 33.97
N GLU A 41 -5.68 57.73 33.19
CA GLU A 41 -7.11 57.90 33.47
C GLU A 41 -7.70 56.81 34.39
N ILE A 42 -6.87 55.86 34.87
CA ILE A 42 -7.34 54.83 35.81
C ILE A 42 -7.71 55.48 37.15
N THR A 43 -9.00 55.45 37.47
CA THR A 43 -9.54 55.93 38.75
C THR A 43 -9.54 54.84 39.82
N GLU A 44 -9.60 55.21 41.10
CA GLU A 44 -9.67 54.27 42.23
C GLU A 44 -10.91 53.35 42.16
N GLU A 45 -12.02 53.83 41.57
CA GLU A 45 -13.24 53.04 41.35
C GLU A 45 -13.04 51.93 40.30
N MET A 46 -12.31 52.21 39.22
CA MET A 46 -11.98 51.22 38.18
C MET A 46 -11.00 50.17 38.70
N TYR A 47 -10.03 50.63 39.49
CA TYR A 47 -9.03 49.78 40.13
C TYR A 47 -9.62 48.81 41.17
N THR A 48 -10.60 49.27 41.96
CA THR A 48 -11.30 48.41 42.94
C THR A 48 -12.22 47.40 42.28
N LYS A 49 -12.76 47.70 41.09
CA LYS A 49 -13.60 46.81 40.30
C LYS A 49 -12.80 45.71 39.61
N THR A 50 -11.63 46.04 39.02
CA THR A 50 -10.79 45.06 38.29
C THR A 50 -9.31 45.40 38.31
N LYS A 51 -8.46 44.36 38.33
CA LYS A 51 -7.00 44.49 38.17
C LYS A 51 -6.50 44.11 36.77
N LYS A 52 -7.41 43.70 35.88
CA LYS A 52 -7.08 43.20 34.53
C LYS A 52 -7.20 44.33 33.52
N VAL A 53 -6.09 44.66 32.87
CA VAL A 53 -6.01 45.75 31.91
C VAL A 53 -5.56 45.19 30.56
N ILE A 54 -6.38 45.41 29.54
CA ILE A 54 -6.11 45.02 28.16
C ILE A 54 -5.66 46.25 27.39
N ILE A 55 -4.49 46.17 26.75
CA ILE A 55 -3.92 47.24 25.95
C ILE A 55 -3.97 46.78 24.49
N LEU A 56 -4.66 47.55 23.64
CA LEU A 56 -4.73 47.28 22.21
C LEU A 56 -3.71 48.11 21.43
N GLY A 57 -3.09 47.49 20.43
CA GLY A 57 -2.37 48.18 19.36
C GLY A 57 -1.01 48.77 19.75
N ALA A 58 -0.57 49.79 19.01
CA ALA A 58 0.77 50.37 19.11
C ALA A 58 0.84 51.40 20.25
N TYR A 59 1.00 50.92 21.48
CA TYR A 59 1.28 51.82 22.60
C TYR A 59 2.62 52.55 22.36
N ARG A 60 2.65 53.87 22.56
CA ARG A 60 3.83 54.69 22.25
C ARG A 60 5.06 54.18 23.00
N TYR A 61 6.21 54.05 22.30
CA TYR A 61 7.48 53.60 22.89
C TYR A 61 7.88 54.34 24.17
N ASN A 62 7.55 55.64 24.27
CA ASN A 62 7.84 56.46 25.45
C ASN A 62 6.95 56.15 26.67
N GLY A 63 5.82 55.46 26.51
CA GLY A 63 4.92 55.10 27.63
C GLY A 63 5.23 53.75 28.27
N ILE A 64 6.19 52.98 27.73
CA ILE A 64 6.53 51.64 28.24
C ILE A 64 7.05 51.68 29.68
N GLU A 65 7.73 52.76 30.06
CA GLU A 65 8.22 52.96 31.43
C GLU A 65 7.07 53.27 32.39
N ASP A 66 6.07 54.04 31.95
CA ASP A 66 4.85 54.31 32.72
C ASP A 66 4.07 53.02 32.97
N LEU A 67 3.95 52.15 31.95
CA LEU A 67 3.32 50.84 32.11
C LEU A 67 3.98 50.03 33.24
N LYS A 68 5.32 49.95 33.26
CA LYS A 68 6.06 49.24 34.31
C LYS A 68 5.82 49.87 35.69
N LEU A 69 5.84 51.20 35.77
CA LEU A 69 5.58 51.94 37.01
C LEU A 69 4.17 51.66 37.56
N TYR A 70 3.14 51.78 36.74
CA TYR A 70 1.75 51.51 37.15
C TYR A 70 1.52 50.04 37.49
N LYS A 71 2.26 49.11 36.86
CA LYS A 71 2.23 47.68 37.23
C LYS A 71 2.69 47.45 38.66
N GLU A 72 3.82 48.04 39.03
CA GLU A 72 4.42 47.86 40.35
C GLU A 72 3.66 48.60 41.44
N LEU A 73 3.15 49.80 41.15
CA LEU A 73 2.40 50.62 42.12
C LEU A 73 1.00 50.07 42.41
N LEU A 74 0.28 49.60 41.39
CA LEU A 74 -1.12 49.18 41.50
C LEU A 74 -1.30 47.65 41.44
N GLY A 75 -0.29 46.88 41.05
CA GLY A 75 -0.40 45.42 40.93
C GLY A 75 -1.35 44.97 39.82
N LEU A 76 -1.29 45.66 38.67
CA LEU A 76 -2.15 45.41 37.51
C LEU A 76 -1.65 44.20 36.69
N GLU A 77 -2.59 43.43 36.14
CA GLU A 77 -2.34 42.35 35.19
C GLU A 77 -2.57 42.85 33.76
N TYR A 78 -1.48 43.01 33.01
CA TYR A 78 -1.54 43.50 31.63
C TYR A 78 -1.65 42.37 30.60
N TYR A 79 -2.60 42.54 29.70
CA TYR A 79 -2.80 41.73 28.51
C TYR A 79 -2.60 42.63 27.28
N PHE A 80 -1.64 42.30 26.42
CA PHE A 80 -1.31 43.12 25.26
C PHE A 80 -1.75 42.42 23.98
N ILE A 81 -2.62 43.07 23.20
CA ILE A 81 -3.10 42.55 21.92
C ILE A 81 -2.61 43.46 20.80
N SER A 82 -1.77 42.93 19.93
CA SER A 82 -1.20 43.70 18.83
C SER A 82 -0.94 42.83 17.59
N ASP A 83 -0.98 43.49 16.44
CA ASP A 83 -0.59 42.99 15.12
C ASP A 83 0.93 43.18 14.86
N ASP A 84 1.67 43.83 15.77
CA ASP A 84 3.09 44.10 15.64
C ASP A 84 3.94 43.13 16.46
N LYS A 85 4.69 42.26 15.75
CA LYS A 85 5.59 41.27 16.36
C LYS A 85 6.73 41.89 17.16
N THR A 86 7.16 43.11 16.83
CA THR A 86 8.29 43.79 17.49
C THR A 86 7.88 44.35 18.85
N MET A 87 6.68 44.91 18.96
CA MET A 87 6.13 45.34 20.24
C MET A 87 5.77 44.15 21.13
N VAL A 88 5.24 43.07 20.55
CA VAL A 88 4.95 41.83 21.28
C VAL A 88 6.22 41.24 21.90
N SER A 89 7.37 41.28 21.23
CA SER A 89 8.63 40.77 21.81
C SER A 89 9.18 41.65 22.92
N LEU A 90 9.05 42.98 22.81
CA LEU A 90 9.49 43.93 23.84
C LEU A 90 8.65 43.88 25.12
N LEU A 91 7.35 43.61 24.99
CA LEU A 91 6.41 43.62 26.11
C LEU A 91 6.20 42.23 26.75
N ARG A 92 6.69 41.16 26.11
CA ARG A 92 6.52 39.76 26.56
C ARG A 92 7.10 39.51 27.96
N ASP A 93 8.12 40.26 28.35
CA ASP A 93 8.78 40.09 29.65
C ASP A 93 7.91 40.54 30.84
N PHE A 94 6.89 41.38 30.60
CA PHE A 94 6.05 41.94 31.66
C PHE A 94 4.54 41.95 31.37
N CYS A 95 4.09 41.56 30.18
CA CYS A 95 2.68 41.44 29.82
C CYS A 95 2.36 40.05 29.24
N LYS A 96 1.12 39.58 29.41
CA LYS A 96 0.61 38.45 28.62
C LYS A 96 0.29 38.95 27.21
N CYS A 97 1.15 38.65 26.25
CA CYS A 97 1.00 39.15 24.88
C CYS A 97 0.30 38.13 23.97
N SER A 98 -0.72 38.59 23.24
CA SER A 98 -1.43 37.84 22.20
C SER A 98 -1.27 38.55 20.86
N TYR A 99 -0.80 37.81 19.85
CA TYR A 99 -0.68 38.33 18.49
C TYR A 99 -2.00 38.14 17.74
N LEU A 100 -2.80 39.19 17.65
CA LEU A 100 -4.13 39.17 17.03
C LEU A 100 -4.47 40.52 16.39
N ASP A 101 -5.28 40.50 15.34
CA ASP A 101 -5.81 41.71 14.70
C ASP A 101 -6.87 42.38 15.60
N TYR A 102 -6.53 43.54 16.15
CA TYR A 102 -7.39 44.32 17.04
C TYR A 102 -8.37 45.24 16.29
N THR A 103 -8.48 45.16 14.96
CA THR A 103 -9.47 45.97 14.22
C THR A 103 -10.90 45.49 14.41
N LEU A 104 -11.11 44.20 14.70
CA LEU A 104 -12.41 43.54 14.92
C LEU A 104 -12.50 42.91 16.32
N VAL A 105 -12.28 43.70 17.37
CA VAL A 105 -12.35 43.21 18.76
C VAL A 105 -13.78 42.90 19.17
N THR A 106 -14.07 41.61 19.38
CA THR A 106 -15.33 41.11 19.95
C THR A 106 -15.16 40.73 21.42
N SER A 107 -16.25 40.71 22.19
CA SER A 107 -16.23 40.26 23.59
C SER A 107 -15.71 38.82 23.74
N ASN A 108 -16.00 37.95 22.76
CA ASN A 108 -15.46 36.58 22.72
C ASN A 108 -13.95 36.55 22.55
N MET A 109 -13.41 37.40 21.68
CA MET A 109 -11.96 37.51 21.48
C MET A 109 -11.24 37.98 22.75
N LEU A 110 -11.80 38.95 23.47
CA LEU A 110 -11.27 39.40 24.75
C LEU A 110 -11.38 38.31 25.83
N ALA A 111 -12.48 37.55 25.85
CA ALA A 111 -12.62 36.40 26.74
C ALA A 111 -11.56 35.32 26.45
N SER A 112 -11.35 34.96 25.18
CA SER A 112 -10.33 34.00 24.77
C SER A 112 -8.93 34.42 25.20
N VAL A 113 -8.59 35.70 25.11
CA VAL A 113 -7.28 36.23 25.56
C VAL A 113 -7.17 36.23 27.08
N LEU A 114 -8.24 36.54 27.81
CA LEU A 114 -8.22 36.55 29.28
C LEU A 114 -8.18 35.16 29.91
N TYR A 115 -8.75 34.15 29.22
CA TYR A 115 -8.87 32.77 29.69
C TYR A 115 -7.94 31.77 28.96
N ASP A 116 -7.02 32.25 28.11
CA ASP A 116 -6.00 31.47 27.39
C ASP A 116 -6.57 30.37 26.45
N ASP A 117 -7.73 30.61 25.81
CA ASP A 117 -8.39 29.66 24.89
C ASP A 117 -7.99 29.95 23.42
N LEU A 118 -6.85 29.40 22.99
CA LEU A 118 -6.13 29.72 21.74
C LEU A 118 -6.64 28.96 20.50
N GLY A 119 -7.94 29.01 20.22
CA GLY A 119 -8.60 28.24 19.16
C GLY A 119 -8.56 28.82 17.74
N GLU A 120 -8.33 30.13 17.55
CA GLU A 120 -8.48 30.77 16.23
C GLU A 120 -7.31 31.73 15.93
N GLN A 121 -6.19 31.20 15.44
CA GLN A 121 -5.19 32.00 14.72
C GLN A 121 -5.55 32.02 13.23
N VAL A 122 -6.34 32.99 12.80
CA VAL A 122 -6.51 33.27 11.36
C VAL A 122 -5.26 34.01 10.87
N LYS A 123 -4.47 33.34 10.02
CA LYS A 123 -3.38 33.99 9.27
C LYS A 123 -4.00 35.00 8.30
N TYR A 124 -3.71 36.29 8.47
CA TYR A 124 -3.98 37.30 7.46
C TYR A 124 -2.68 37.83 6.84
N GLU A 125 -2.72 37.93 5.51
CA GLU A 125 -1.73 38.53 4.64
C GLU A 125 -1.60 40.03 4.93
N VAL A 126 -0.36 40.54 4.88
CA VAL A 126 -0.06 41.96 5.09
C VAL A 126 -0.54 42.76 3.88
N ASP A 127 -1.47 43.68 4.12
CA ASP A 127 -1.95 44.63 3.13
C ASP A 127 -0.86 45.72 2.93
N PRO A 128 -0.22 45.86 1.75
CA PRO A 128 0.96 46.71 1.57
C PRO A 128 0.64 48.22 1.41
N LYS A 129 -0.51 48.68 1.91
CA LYS A 129 -1.01 50.06 1.72
C LYS A 129 -1.15 50.87 3.01
N SER A 130 -0.21 50.70 3.95
CA SER A 130 0.05 51.74 4.96
C SER A 130 0.94 52.84 4.33
N LEU A 131 0.35 53.60 3.40
CA LEU A 131 0.93 54.80 2.80
C LEU A 131 1.14 55.86 3.90
N MET A 132 2.37 56.03 4.38
CA MET A 132 2.87 57.40 4.52
C MET A 132 3.26 57.81 3.10
N GLU A 133 2.48 58.72 2.52
CA GLU A 133 2.65 59.20 1.16
C GLU A 133 4.09 59.70 0.99
N SER A 134 4.80 59.16 0.00
CA SER A 134 6.11 59.65 -0.47
C SER A 134 6.08 61.17 -0.63
N ASP A 135 4.91 61.65 -1.03
CA ASP A 135 4.52 63.03 -1.24
C ASP A 135 4.69 63.88 0.03
N ILE A 136 4.41 63.34 1.22
CA ILE A 136 4.62 64.05 2.50
C ILE A 136 6.13 64.20 2.76
N VAL A 137 6.93 63.17 2.48
CA VAL A 137 8.39 63.21 2.70
C VAL A 137 9.08 64.13 1.69
N GLU A 138 8.61 64.17 0.44
CA GLU A 138 9.02 65.13 -0.58
C GLU A 138 8.60 66.57 -0.22
N GLU A 139 7.40 66.76 0.32
CA GLU A 139 6.93 68.08 0.76
C GLU A 139 7.74 68.60 1.96
N PHE A 140 8.11 67.74 2.90
CA PHE A 140 9.02 68.07 4.02
C PHE A 140 10.47 68.34 3.56
N MET A 141 10.95 67.64 2.52
CA MET A 141 12.24 67.91 1.86
C MET A 141 12.31 69.33 1.30
N HIS A 142 11.26 69.76 0.63
CA HIS A 142 11.19 71.09 0.01
C HIS A 142 10.99 72.23 1.03
N LYS A 143 10.28 71.98 2.13
CA LYS A 143 10.00 72.99 3.18
C LYS A 143 11.09 73.11 4.26
N SER A 144 11.94 72.10 4.43
CA SER A 144 13.01 72.11 5.44
C SER A 144 14.19 73.01 5.06
N SER A 145 14.70 73.81 6.00
CA SER A 145 15.97 74.56 5.85
C SER A 145 17.18 73.84 6.45
N ASN A 146 17.00 72.65 7.02
CA ASN A 146 18.03 71.87 7.71
C ASN A 146 18.56 70.74 6.80
N ASP A 147 19.84 70.81 6.45
CA ASP A 147 20.49 69.85 5.54
C ASP A 147 20.52 68.42 6.08
N VAL A 148 20.56 68.24 7.41
CA VAL A 148 20.51 66.91 8.04
C VAL A 148 19.16 66.25 7.78
N VAL A 149 18.06 67.00 7.93
CA VAL A 149 16.71 66.51 7.68
C VAL A 149 16.52 66.15 6.21
N LYS A 150 17.07 66.96 5.28
CA LYS A 150 17.04 66.64 3.86
C LYS A 150 17.78 65.33 3.54
N SER A 151 18.95 65.12 4.14
CA SER A 151 19.72 63.88 3.93
C SER A 151 18.97 62.62 4.41
N ILE A 152 18.22 62.74 5.50
CA ILE A 152 17.41 61.65 6.06
C ILE A 152 16.22 61.35 5.14
N CYS A 153 15.50 62.37 4.68
CA CYS A 153 14.38 62.19 3.77
C CYS A 153 14.81 61.62 2.41
N SER A 154 15.95 62.05 1.84
CA SER A 154 16.49 61.43 0.62
C SER A 154 16.89 59.97 0.82
N SER A 155 17.42 59.64 2.01
CA SER A 155 17.76 58.25 2.35
C SER A 155 16.52 57.39 2.50
N TYR A 156 15.44 57.95 3.07
CA TYR A 156 14.15 57.28 3.19
C TYR A 156 13.51 57.00 1.82
N LEU A 157 13.47 57.98 0.92
CA LEU A 157 12.92 57.79 -0.44
C LEU A 157 13.70 56.72 -1.20
N ARG A 158 15.03 56.72 -1.11
CA ARG A 158 15.87 55.69 -1.72
C ARG A 158 15.63 54.30 -1.13
N LEU A 159 15.48 54.19 0.18
CA LEU A 159 15.14 52.91 0.82
C LEU A 159 13.76 52.42 0.39
N ARG A 160 12.81 53.33 0.16
CA ARG A 160 11.48 52.99 -0.34
C ARG A 160 11.52 52.49 -1.79
N GLU A 161 12.22 53.16 -2.69
CA GLU A 161 12.42 52.67 -4.06
C GLU A 161 13.06 51.26 -4.07
N LEU A 162 14.03 51.01 -3.19
CA LEU A 162 14.63 49.69 -3.03
C LEU A 162 13.66 48.65 -2.44
N LEU A 163 12.72 49.05 -1.59
CA LEU A 163 11.67 48.18 -1.10
C LEU A 163 10.63 47.87 -2.18
N ASP A 164 10.20 48.87 -2.94
CA ASP A 164 9.20 48.72 -3.99
C ASP A 164 9.72 47.79 -5.11
N THR A 165 10.96 48.01 -5.56
CA THR A 165 11.62 47.11 -6.52
C THR A 165 11.73 45.68 -6.00
N LYS A 166 12.06 45.50 -4.71
CA LYS A 166 12.12 44.17 -4.11
C LYS A 166 10.74 43.51 -3.99
N ILE A 167 9.69 44.29 -3.71
CA ILE A 167 8.31 43.80 -3.68
C ILE A 167 7.88 43.35 -5.08
N GLU A 168 8.21 44.12 -6.12
CA GLU A 168 7.95 43.75 -7.51
C GLU A 168 8.67 42.45 -7.90
N ASP A 169 9.95 42.31 -7.52
CA ASP A 169 10.73 41.09 -7.75
C ASP A 169 10.12 39.88 -7.01
N GLU A 170 9.74 40.04 -5.75
CA GLU A 170 9.09 38.98 -4.95
C GLU A 170 7.73 38.57 -5.53
N GLN A 171 6.93 39.53 -6.02
CA GLN A 171 5.68 39.24 -6.74
C GLN A 171 5.96 38.51 -8.06
N GLY A 172 7.01 38.88 -8.77
CA GLY A 172 7.51 38.17 -9.95
C GLY A 172 7.83 36.71 -9.63
N HIS A 173 8.61 36.47 -8.57
CA HIS A 173 8.94 35.12 -8.09
C HIS A 173 7.69 34.32 -7.71
N LEU A 174 6.76 34.89 -6.95
CA LEU A 174 5.49 34.23 -6.61
C LEU A 174 4.68 33.84 -7.85
N SER A 175 4.64 34.69 -8.88
CA SER A 175 3.96 34.37 -10.14
C SER A 175 4.62 33.18 -10.86
N THR A 176 5.94 33.07 -10.82
CA THR A 176 6.66 31.94 -11.42
C THR A 176 6.46 30.65 -10.64
N ILE A 177 6.49 30.70 -9.31
CA ILE A 177 6.21 29.55 -8.44
C ILE A 177 4.81 29.00 -8.75
N ARG A 178 3.78 29.85 -8.81
CA ARG A 178 2.42 29.42 -9.16
C ARG A 178 2.33 28.74 -10.53
N LYS A 179 3.12 29.19 -11.52
CA LYS A 179 3.19 28.54 -12.84
C LYS A 179 3.84 27.16 -12.75
N TYR A 180 4.86 26.98 -11.92
CA TYR A 180 5.49 25.68 -11.71
C TYR A 180 4.59 24.72 -10.93
N GLU A 181 3.88 25.19 -9.90
CA GLU A 181 2.90 24.41 -9.16
C GLU A 181 1.79 23.87 -10.08
N ALA A 182 1.24 24.73 -10.95
CA ALA A 182 0.23 24.31 -11.93
C ALA A 182 0.76 23.27 -12.93
N LYS A 183 2.03 23.41 -13.37
CA LYS A 183 2.67 22.40 -14.22
C LYS A 183 2.90 21.09 -13.49
N MET A 184 3.33 21.13 -12.24
CA MET A 184 3.58 19.95 -11.42
C MET A 184 2.29 19.16 -11.18
N LEU A 185 1.19 19.85 -10.85
CA LEU A 185 -0.13 19.23 -10.74
C LEU A 185 -0.58 18.54 -12.03
N ASN A 186 -0.33 19.16 -13.19
CA ASN A 186 -0.65 18.57 -14.48
C ASN A 186 0.20 17.31 -14.75
N TYR A 187 1.49 17.35 -14.44
CA TYR A 187 2.36 16.17 -14.55
C TYR A 187 1.93 15.04 -13.63
N GLU A 188 1.54 15.33 -12.38
CA GLU A 188 1.01 14.32 -11.45
C GLU A 188 -0.25 13.65 -12.00
N GLN A 189 -1.18 14.43 -12.57
CA GLN A 189 -2.38 13.89 -13.22
C GLN A 189 -2.05 13.01 -14.43
N GLN A 190 -1.11 13.43 -15.27
CA GLN A 190 -0.65 12.64 -16.42
C GLN A 190 0.01 11.33 -15.99
N ILE A 191 0.83 11.36 -14.94
CA ILE A 191 1.49 10.16 -14.40
C ILE A 191 0.43 9.18 -13.86
N ALA A 192 -0.55 9.67 -13.11
CA ALA A 192 -1.64 8.83 -12.60
C ALA A 192 -2.46 8.17 -13.73
N PHE A 193 -2.77 8.94 -14.78
CA PHE A 193 -3.46 8.43 -15.96
C PHE A 193 -2.63 7.38 -16.70
N LEU A 194 -1.34 7.63 -16.91
CA LEU A 194 -0.43 6.68 -17.56
C LEU A 194 -0.29 5.39 -16.74
N SER A 195 -0.15 5.48 -15.42
CA SER A 195 -0.06 4.31 -14.54
C SER A 195 -1.27 3.40 -14.68
N THR A 196 -2.48 3.98 -14.64
CA THR A 196 -3.72 3.23 -14.81
C THR A 196 -3.79 2.59 -16.20
N SER A 197 -3.41 3.33 -17.25
CA SER A 197 -3.38 2.81 -18.61
C SER A 197 -2.38 1.65 -18.80
N TYR A 198 -1.25 1.69 -18.09
CA TYR A 198 -0.26 0.61 -18.11
C TYR A 198 -0.77 -0.64 -17.41
N GLU A 199 -1.48 -0.51 -16.29
CA GLU A 199 -2.10 -1.63 -15.59
C GLU A 199 -3.13 -2.35 -16.49
N ASP A 200 -4.00 -1.59 -17.16
CA ASP A 200 -4.98 -2.14 -18.11
C ASP A 200 -4.29 -2.88 -19.28
N LEU A 201 -3.22 -2.31 -19.83
CA LEU A 201 -2.44 -2.96 -20.90
C LEU A 201 -1.79 -4.26 -20.42
N LEU A 202 -1.26 -4.29 -19.20
CA LEU A 202 -0.67 -5.50 -18.62
C LEU A 202 -1.72 -6.59 -18.44
N GLU A 203 -2.90 -6.25 -17.93
CA GLU A 203 -3.99 -7.21 -17.79
C GLU A 203 -4.43 -7.78 -19.14
N GLN A 204 -4.56 -6.93 -20.16
CA GLN A 204 -4.87 -7.38 -21.52
C GLN A 204 -3.80 -8.31 -22.09
N VAL A 205 -2.52 -8.00 -21.91
CA VAL A 205 -1.41 -8.86 -22.36
C VAL A 205 -1.43 -10.20 -21.62
N MET A 206 -1.72 -10.21 -20.32
CA MET A 206 -1.86 -11.45 -19.56
C MET A 206 -3.02 -12.31 -20.07
N MET A 207 -4.17 -11.70 -20.34
CA MET A 207 -5.32 -12.40 -20.93
C MET A 207 -4.99 -12.98 -22.31
N GLN A 208 -4.36 -12.19 -23.19
CA GLN A 208 -3.92 -12.66 -24.51
C GLN A 208 -2.87 -13.77 -24.42
N THR A 209 -1.97 -13.70 -23.45
CA THR A 209 -0.97 -14.77 -23.23
C THR A 209 -1.65 -16.06 -22.80
N LYS A 210 -2.70 -15.98 -21.98
CA LYS A 210 -3.49 -17.14 -21.58
C LYS A 210 -4.25 -17.74 -22.77
N THR A 211 -4.88 -16.92 -23.61
CA THR A 211 -5.56 -17.43 -24.80
C THR A 211 -4.59 -18.03 -25.81
N LEU A 212 -3.40 -17.44 -26.00
CA LEU A 212 -2.35 -18.02 -26.83
C LEU A 212 -1.85 -19.37 -26.31
N LYS A 213 -1.75 -19.55 -24.98
CA LYS A 213 -1.45 -20.85 -24.39
C LYS A 213 -2.54 -21.87 -24.71
N ASP A 214 -3.81 -21.51 -24.54
CA ASP A 214 -4.96 -22.36 -24.89
C ASP A 214 -4.96 -22.72 -26.39
N TYR A 215 -4.62 -21.78 -27.28
CA TYR A 215 -4.48 -22.11 -28.70
C TYR A 215 -3.28 -23.02 -28.97
N SER A 216 -2.15 -22.80 -28.28
CA SER A 216 -0.98 -23.66 -28.41
C SER A 216 -1.30 -25.09 -28.00
N THR A 217 -2.09 -25.31 -26.93
CA THR A 217 -2.45 -26.66 -26.49
C THR A 217 -3.29 -27.37 -27.54
N VAL A 218 -4.25 -26.67 -28.16
CA VAL A 218 -5.11 -27.20 -29.23
C VAL A 218 -4.32 -27.48 -30.51
N LEU A 219 -3.34 -26.64 -30.85
CA LEU A 219 -2.54 -26.76 -32.07
C LEU A 219 -1.38 -27.74 -31.95
N THR A 220 -1.01 -28.17 -30.74
CA THR A 220 0.08 -29.13 -30.55
C THR A 220 -0.37 -30.49 -31.07
N GLN A 221 0.29 -30.99 -32.12
CA GLN A 221 0.02 -32.32 -32.63
C GLN A 221 0.46 -33.37 -31.61
N ASP A 222 -0.37 -34.39 -31.40
CA ASP A 222 -0.05 -35.48 -30.48
C ASP A 222 1.13 -36.30 -31.02
N PHE A 223 2.08 -36.59 -30.12
CA PHE A 223 3.30 -37.32 -30.43
C PHE A 223 3.24 -38.70 -29.80
N TYR A 224 3.44 -39.76 -30.59
CA TYR A 224 3.29 -41.17 -30.16
C TYR A 224 4.54 -42.00 -30.46
N LYS A 225 5.70 -41.57 -29.94
CA LYS A 225 6.95 -42.32 -30.08
C LYS A 225 7.25 -43.13 -28.83
N THR A 226 7.46 -44.43 -29.01
CA THR A 226 7.95 -45.30 -27.93
C THR A 226 9.42 -45.05 -27.67
N ILE A 227 9.77 -44.75 -26.41
CA ILE A 227 11.15 -44.54 -25.97
C ILE A 227 11.72 -45.87 -25.46
N GLN A 228 12.86 -46.26 -26.03
CA GLN A 228 13.58 -47.45 -25.59
C GLN A 228 14.44 -47.15 -24.36
N VAL A 229 14.02 -47.68 -23.21
CA VAL A 229 14.67 -47.46 -21.90
C VAL A 229 16.06 -48.08 -21.82
N SER A 230 16.31 -49.12 -22.61
CA SER A 230 17.60 -49.82 -22.67
C SER A 230 18.76 -48.92 -23.09
N LYS A 231 18.48 -47.74 -23.68
CA LYS A 231 19.48 -46.75 -24.09
C LYS A 231 20.12 -46.00 -22.92
N TYR A 232 19.49 -45.96 -21.75
CA TYR A 232 19.94 -45.17 -20.60
C TYR A 232 20.58 -46.06 -19.53
N LYS A 233 21.84 -45.79 -19.22
CA LYS A 233 22.66 -46.57 -18.26
C LYS A 233 22.32 -46.26 -16.80
N ASN A 234 22.07 -45.01 -16.45
CA ASN A 234 21.84 -44.55 -15.07
C ASN A 234 20.35 -44.30 -14.76
N ARG A 235 19.44 -44.95 -15.47
CA ARG A 235 18.01 -44.68 -15.37
C ARG A 235 17.46 -44.87 -13.94
N PRO A 236 16.46 -44.06 -13.52
CA PRO A 236 15.71 -44.30 -12.29
C PRO A 236 14.87 -45.59 -12.41
N LYS A 237 14.38 -46.13 -11.28
CA LYS A 237 13.35 -47.17 -11.28
C LYS A 237 12.05 -46.60 -11.84
N ILE A 238 11.49 -47.23 -12.87
CA ILE A 238 10.31 -46.68 -13.56
C ILE A 238 9.06 -47.46 -13.17
N LEU A 239 8.12 -46.78 -12.52
CA LEU A 239 6.76 -47.26 -12.31
C LEU A 239 5.86 -46.65 -13.39
N TYR A 240 5.41 -47.46 -14.33
CA TYR A 240 4.56 -47.03 -15.44
C TYR A 240 3.11 -47.41 -15.17
N LEU A 241 2.26 -46.41 -15.05
CA LEU A 241 0.84 -46.52 -14.79
C LEU A 241 0.08 -46.20 -16.09
N ARG A 242 -0.55 -47.19 -16.71
CA ARG A 242 -1.33 -46.98 -17.95
C ARG A 242 -2.80 -46.82 -17.64
N GLU A 243 -3.36 -45.65 -17.92
CA GLU A 243 -4.78 -45.36 -17.73
C GLU A 243 -5.59 -45.82 -18.93
N TYR A 244 -6.47 -46.80 -18.72
CA TYR A 244 -7.47 -47.22 -19.72
C TYR A 244 -8.81 -46.55 -19.46
N GLU A 245 -9.14 -46.34 -18.19
CA GLU A 245 -10.32 -45.61 -17.74
C GLU A 245 -9.97 -44.79 -16.49
N GLU A 246 -10.65 -43.67 -16.30
CA GLU A 246 -10.41 -42.77 -15.18
C GLU A 246 -10.77 -43.41 -13.84
N LEU A 247 -9.74 -43.65 -13.03
CA LEU A 247 -9.89 -44.18 -11.68
C LEU A 247 -10.59 -43.15 -10.78
N LEU A 248 -11.49 -43.62 -9.91
CA LEU A 248 -12.07 -42.77 -8.86
C LEU A 248 -10.96 -42.29 -7.91
N HIS A 249 -10.97 -40.99 -7.58
CA HIS A 249 -9.96 -40.37 -6.70
C HIS A 249 -8.49 -40.60 -7.14
N SER A 250 -8.24 -40.63 -8.46
CA SER A 250 -6.90 -40.86 -9.06
C SER A 250 -5.80 -39.95 -8.51
N GLU A 251 -6.10 -38.69 -8.20
CA GLU A 251 -5.15 -37.76 -7.58
C GLU A 251 -4.78 -38.16 -6.15
N SER A 252 -5.76 -38.58 -5.34
CA SER A 252 -5.52 -39.03 -3.97
C SER A 252 -4.64 -40.28 -3.98
N PHE A 253 -4.91 -41.20 -4.89
CA PHE A 253 -4.10 -42.39 -5.10
C PHE A 253 -2.64 -42.05 -5.44
N LEU A 254 -2.43 -41.22 -6.47
CA LEU A 254 -1.09 -40.89 -6.95
C LEU A 254 -0.28 -40.06 -5.95
N ASN A 255 -0.95 -39.13 -5.24
CA ASN A 255 -0.32 -38.37 -4.16
C ASN A 255 0.09 -39.28 -3.01
N THR A 256 -0.81 -40.17 -2.57
CA THR A 256 -0.52 -41.13 -1.49
C THR A 256 0.64 -42.05 -1.88
N LEU A 257 0.65 -42.54 -3.11
CA LEU A 257 1.72 -43.41 -3.61
C LEU A 257 3.09 -42.70 -3.61
N CYS A 258 3.16 -41.49 -4.15
CA CYS A 258 4.42 -40.73 -4.20
C CYS A 258 4.91 -40.38 -2.79
N THR A 259 4.01 -39.98 -1.89
CA THR A 259 4.36 -39.67 -0.51
C THR A 259 4.76 -40.92 0.26
N ALA A 260 4.12 -42.08 0.04
CA ALA A 260 4.53 -43.35 0.64
C ALA A 260 5.94 -43.75 0.20
N ILE A 261 6.28 -43.63 -1.09
CA ILE A 261 7.63 -43.91 -1.59
C ILE A 261 8.67 -43.00 -0.93
N ARG A 262 8.36 -41.70 -0.76
CA ARG A 262 9.25 -40.74 -0.11
C ARG A 262 9.44 -41.00 1.38
N VAL A 263 8.34 -41.15 2.11
CA VAL A 263 8.35 -41.23 3.58
C VAL A 263 8.77 -42.62 4.06
N GLN A 264 8.23 -43.69 3.47
CA GLN A 264 8.52 -45.06 3.88
C GLN A 264 9.80 -45.61 3.23
N GLY A 265 10.08 -45.21 1.98
CA GLY A 265 11.27 -45.65 1.24
C GLY A 265 12.51 -44.78 1.44
N ASN A 266 12.35 -43.53 1.90
CA ASN A 266 13.41 -42.51 1.86
C ASN A 266 14.03 -42.37 0.44
N LEU A 267 13.20 -42.51 -0.59
CA LEU A 267 13.59 -42.45 -2.00
C LEU A 267 13.10 -41.15 -2.64
N SER A 268 13.90 -40.57 -3.52
CA SER A 268 13.47 -39.47 -4.38
C SER A 268 12.46 -39.97 -5.43
N CYS A 269 11.27 -39.37 -5.45
CA CYS A 269 10.18 -39.80 -6.31
C CYS A 269 9.64 -38.63 -7.12
N LYS A 270 9.50 -38.77 -8.44
CA LYS A 270 8.94 -37.75 -9.31
C LYS A 270 7.74 -38.30 -10.07
N LEU A 271 6.67 -37.52 -10.15
CA LEU A 271 5.44 -37.88 -10.85
C LEU A 271 5.34 -37.12 -12.17
N VAL A 272 5.20 -37.84 -13.27
CA VAL A 272 4.96 -37.25 -14.60
C VAL A 272 3.67 -37.84 -15.15
N ARG A 273 2.71 -36.97 -15.48
CA ARG A 273 1.50 -37.34 -16.22
C ARG A 273 1.62 -36.88 -17.66
N ILE A 274 1.36 -37.78 -18.59
CA ILE A 274 1.39 -37.49 -20.03
C ILE A 274 -0.05 -37.57 -20.54
N HIS A 275 -0.54 -36.46 -21.08
CA HIS A 275 -1.87 -36.36 -21.69
C HIS A 275 -1.76 -36.09 -23.18
N ASP A 276 -2.80 -36.51 -23.92
CA ASP A 276 -3.01 -36.03 -25.28
C ASP A 276 -3.62 -34.63 -25.26
N SER A 277 -3.36 -33.86 -26.32
CA SER A 277 -3.86 -32.49 -26.52
C SER A 277 -5.40 -32.40 -26.52
N SER A 278 -6.08 -33.51 -26.77
CA SER A 278 -7.54 -33.61 -26.78
C SER A 278 -8.19 -33.53 -25.39
N ASP A 279 -7.44 -33.82 -24.30
CA ASP A 279 -7.94 -33.87 -22.92
C ASP A 279 -7.86 -32.52 -22.19
N LEU A 280 -8.25 -31.43 -22.86
CA LEU A 280 -8.14 -30.05 -22.38
C LEU A 280 -8.80 -29.80 -21.01
N VAL A 281 -9.95 -30.45 -20.75
CA VAL A 281 -10.69 -30.28 -19.49
C VAL A 281 -9.89 -30.81 -18.30
N ARG A 282 -9.24 -31.97 -18.47
CA ARG A 282 -8.42 -32.59 -17.44
C ARG A 282 -7.12 -31.82 -17.24
N ILE A 283 -6.49 -31.40 -18.33
CA ILE A 283 -5.28 -30.57 -18.29
C ILE A 283 -5.57 -29.31 -17.47
N LYS A 284 -6.64 -28.55 -17.80
CA LYS A 284 -7.04 -27.33 -17.09
C LYS A 284 -7.29 -27.54 -15.59
N THR A 285 -7.86 -28.67 -15.21
CA THR A 285 -8.13 -28.99 -13.79
C THR A 285 -6.83 -29.29 -13.02
N LEU A 286 -5.80 -29.77 -13.71
CA LEU A 286 -4.52 -30.17 -13.13
C LEU A 286 -3.46 -29.07 -13.14
N GLU A 287 -3.63 -27.99 -13.91
CA GLU A 287 -2.65 -26.89 -14.04
C GLU A 287 -2.31 -26.24 -12.69
N ASP A 288 -3.25 -26.20 -11.74
CA ASP A 288 -3.03 -25.61 -10.42
C ASP A 288 -2.11 -26.46 -9.52
N ARG A 289 -2.01 -27.77 -9.77
CA ARG A 289 -1.29 -28.73 -8.91
C ARG A 289 -0.03 -29.32 -9.54
N TYR A 290 0.15 -29.13 -10.84
CA TYR A 290 1.25 -29.69 -11.62
C TYR A 290 1.99 -28.60 -12.39
N LYS A 291 3.31 -28.74 -12.52
CA LYS A 291 4.06 -27.90 -13.44
C LYS A 291 3.79 -28.37 -14.86
N VAL A 292 3.13 -27.52 -15.64
CA VAL A 292 2.86 -27.76 -17.06
C VAL A 292 4.14 -27.58 -17.88
N VAL A 293 4.46 -28.59 -18.68
CA VAL A 293 5.66 -28.67 -19.52
C VAL A 293 5.26 -28.89 -20.97
N ASN A 294 5.64 -27.94 -21.83
CA ASN A 294 5.42 -27.97 -23.28
C ASN A 294 6.77 -28.16 -23.99
N GLU A 295 6.78 -28.17 -25.33
CA GLU A 295 7.99 -28.41 -26.16
C GLU A 295 9.22 -27.57 -25.81
N LYS A 296 9.01 -26.41 -25.17
CA LYS A 296 10.06 -25.53 -24.63
C LYS A 296 9.90 -25.42 -23.13
N PHE A 297 10.88 -25.95 -22.41
CA PHE A 297 10.94 -25.89 -20.95
C PHE A 297 12.35 -25.55 -20.49
N ILE A 298 12.46 -25.00 -19.29
CA ILE A 298 13.74 -24.73 -18.63
C ILE A 298 14.09 -25.97 -17.79
N GLU A 299 15.32 -26.48 -17.91
CA GLU A 299 15.74 -27.68 -17.17
C GLU A 299 15.65 -27.47 -15.65
N SER A 300 15.94 -26.27 -15.14
CA SER A 300 15.81 -25.91 -13.71
C SER A 300 14.41 -26.15 -13.17
N ASP A 301 13.39 -25.72 -13.90
CA ASP A 301 11.99 -25.80 -13.50
C ASP A 301 11.54 -27.27 -13.36
N ILE A 302 12.03 -28.12 -14.26
CA ILE A 302 11.77 -29.56 -14.19
C ILE A 302 12.43 -30.12 -12.95
N ILE A 303 13.68 -29.79 -12.65
CA ILE A 303 14.41 -30.38 -11.52
C ILE A 303 13.72 -30.08 -10.19
N THR A 304 13.30 -28.83 -9.98
CA THR A 304 12.63 -28.42 -8.73
C THR A 304 11.20 -28.94 -8.60
N SER A 305 10.52 -29.25 -9.71
CA SER A 305 9.10 -29.62 -9.67
C SER A 305 8.91 -31.11 -9.42
N ASP A 306 8.26 -31.49 -8.32
CA ASP A 306 7.97 -32.88 -7.98
C ASP A 306 6.92 -33.55 -8.88
N LYS A 307 5.98 -32.74 -9.38
CA LYS A 307 4.85 -33.16 -10.20
C LYS A 307 4.85 -32.41 -11.51
N ILE A 308 4.89 -33.14 -12.61
CA ILE A 308 4.94 -32.60 -13.97
C ILE A 308 3.74 -33.09 -14.77
N LEU A 309 3.12 -32.17 -15.49
CA LEU A 309 2.12 -32.45 -16.50
C LEU A 309 2.75 -32.15 -17.86
N ALA A 310 2.79 -33.14 -18.74
CA ALA A 310 3.32 -33.00 -20.09
C ALA A 310 2.24 -33.33 -21.12
N TYR A 311 2.17 -32.53 -22.19
CA TYR A 311 1.37 -32.81 -23.37
C TYR A 311 2.16 -32.49 -24.64
N GLY A 312 1.84 -33.17 -25.74
CA GLY A 312 2.61 -33.07 -26.99
C GLY A 312 3.92 -33.86 -26.95
N ASN A 313 5.02 -33.26 -27.44
CA ASN A 313 6.31 -33.95 -27.57
C ASN A 313 7.03 -34.11 -26.21
N TYR A 314 6.94 -35.31 -25.65
CA TYR A 314 7.57 -35.69 -24.39
C TYR A 314 8.99 -36.27 -24.53
N GLU A 315 9.55 -36.41 -25.74
CA GLU A 315 10.85 -37.07 -25.96
C GLU A 315 11.98 -36.39 -25.18
N LYS A 316 12.08 -35.06 -25.30
CA LYS A 316 13.11 -34.27 -24.59
C LYS A 316 12.95 -34.31 -23.08
N LEU A 317 11.71 -34.33 -22.58
CA LEU A 317 11.42 -34.41 -21.15
C LEU A 317 11.85 -35.76 -20.60
N LEU A 318 11.47 -36.85 -21.27
CA LEU A 318 11.84 -38.19 -20.87
C LEU A 318 13.35 -38.43 -21.04
N ASP A 319 13.99 -37.90 -22.08
CA ASP A 319 15.45 -37.95 -22.24
C ASP A 319 16.17 -37.34 -21.03
N LEU A 320 15.73 -36.16 -20.57
CA LEU A 320 16.32 -35.48 -19.41
C LEU A 320 16.16 -36.32 -18.13
N LEU A 321 14.96 -36.86 -17.89
CA LEU A 321 14.64 -37.64 -16.70
C LEU A 321 15.32 -39.02 -16.70
N LEU A 322 15.40 -39.68 -17.86
CA LEU A 322 16.00 -41.02 -18.02
C LEU A 322 17.53 -40.98 -18.05
N THR A 323 18.14 -39.88 -18.52
CA THR A 323 19.59 -39.67 -18.39
C THR A 323 20.02 -39.57 -16.93
N ASN A 324 19.08 -39.18 -16.06
CA ASN A 324 19.21 -39.19 -14.61
C ASN A 324 20.46 -38.47 -14.07
N LYS A 325 20.72 -37.25 -14.57
CA LYS A 325 21.83 -36.42 -14.08
C LYS A 325 21.69 -36.05 -12.58
N TYR A 326 20.49 -36.17 -12.04
CA TYR A 326 20.11 -35.68 -10.71
C TYR A 326 19.87 -36.81 -9.69
N THR A 327 20.28 -38.04 -10.01
CA THR A 327 20.17 -39.21 -9.13
C THR A 327 18.76 -39.41 -8.55
N LEU A 328 17.75 -39.32 -9.41
CA LEU A 328 16.38 -39.73 -9.09
C LEU A 328 16.34 -41.25 -8.88
N ASP A 329 15.69 -41.67 -7.81
CA ASP A 329 15.55 -43.09 -7.46
C ASP A 329 14.33 -43.71 -8.16
N VAL A 330 13.18 -43.03 -8.12
CA VAL A 330 11.90 -43.53 -8.65
C VAL A 330 11.22 -42.49 -9.54
N LEU A 331 10.83 -42.91 -10.74
CA LEU A 331 10.03 -42.14 -11.69
C LEU A 331 8.66 -42.81 -11.86
N VAL A 332 7.60 -42.12 -11.46
CA VAL A 332 6.22 -42.55 -11.70
C VAL A 332 5.71 -41.89 -12.97
N LEU A 333 5.53 -42.67 -14.02
CA LEU A 333 5.00 -42.23 -15.30
C LEU A 333 3.53 -42.66 -15.40
N VAL A 334 2.63 -41.70 -15.54
CA VAL A 334 1.21 -41.97 -15.79
C VAL A 334 0.92 -41.64 -17.24
N ASP A 335 0.50 -42.66 -17.98
CA ASP A 335 0.07 -42.55 -19.36
C ASP A 335 -1.44 -42.40 -19.40
N CYS A 336 -1.91 -41.18 -19.67
CA CYS A 336 -3.31 -40.82 -19.82
C CYS A 336 -3.70 -40.66 -21.29
N LYS A 337 -2.91 -41.22 -22.23
CA LYS A 337 -3.20 -41.11 -23.67
C LYS A 337 -4.37 -42.00 -24.08
N ASN A 338 -4.96 -41.66 -25.21
CA ASN A 338 -6.14 -42.35 -25.73
C ASN A 338 -5.84 -43.84 -25.99
N TYR A 339 -6.62 -44.72 -25.35
CA TYR A 339 -6.41 -46.17 -25.30
C TYR A 339 -6.37 -46.87 -26.69
N LYS A 340 -6.85 -46.19 -27.73
CA LYS A 340 -6.91 -46.71 -29.11
C LYS A 340 -5.54 -46.83 -29.76
N GLU A 341 -4.54 -46.13 -29.23
CA GLU A 341 -3.16 -46.25 -29.72
C GLU A 341 -2.39 -47.24 -28.84
N PHE A 342 -2.13 -48.42 -29.41
CA PHE A 342 -1.60 -49.59 -28.69
C PHE A 342 -0.10 -49.49 -28.33
N SER A 343 0.57 -48.37 -28.61
CA SER A 343 1.98 -48.19 -28.30
C SER A 343 2.16 -47.70 -26.85
N SER A 344 2.86 -48.49 -26.03
CA SER A 344 3.35 -47.97 -24.75
C SER A 344 4.35 -46.83 -25.01
N ILE A 345 4.28 -45.76 -24.22
CA ILE A 345 5.24 -44.64 -24.29
C ILE A 345 6.67 -45.15 -24.04
N VAL A 346 6.78 -46.21 -23.25
CA VAL A 346 8.04 -46.77 -22.77
C VAL A 346 8.15 -48.25 -23.18
N ALA A 347 9.30 -48.64 -23.73
CA ALA A 347 9.61 -50.04 -24.02
C ALA A 347 11.02 -50.40 -23.50
N GLY A 348 11.13 -51.55 -22.83
CA GLY A 348 12.41 -52.08 -22.35
C GLY A 348 12.30 -52.81 -21.01
N GLY A 349 13.37 -53.53 -20.63
CA GLY A 349 13.44 -54.24 -19.35
C GLY A 349 13.70 -53.32 -18.16
N GLY A 350 13.08 -53.60 -17.02
CA GLY A 350 13.20 -52.82 -15.78
C GLY A 350 12.13 -51.74 -15.60
N VAL A 351 10.98 -51.88 -16.27
CA VAL A 351 9.78 -51.05 -16.07
C VAL A 351 8.71 -51.92 -15.44
N THR A 352 8.16 -51.49 -14.31
CA THR A 352 6.98 -52.13 -13.72
C THR A 352 5.75 -51.47 -14.30
N THR A 353 4.92 -52.24 -15.00
CA THR A 353 3.67 -51.76 -15.59
C THR A 353 2.48 -52.12 -14.71
N ILE A 354 1.65 -51.13 -14.39
CA ILE A 354 0.38 -51.31 -13.69
C ILE A 354 -0.69 -50.60 -14.51
N ASN A 355 -1.80 -51.28 -14.76
CA ASN A 355 -2.91 -50.70 -15.50
C ASN A 355 -3.88 -50.03 -14.51
N LEU A 356 -4.54 -48.95 -14.93
CA LEU A 356 -5.60 -48.29 -14.18
C LEU A 356 -6.90 -48.42 -14.97
N CYS A 357 -7.93 -48.93 -14.32
CA CYS A 357 -9.26 -49.10 -14.90
C CYS A 357 -10.31 -48.71 -13.86
N ARG A 358 -11.43 -48.11 -14.27
CA ARG A 358 -12.44 -47.66 -13.32
C ARG A 358 -13.25 -48.84 -12.82
N ASN A 359 -13.75 -49.68 -13.71
CA ASN A 359 -14.68 -50.75 -13.35
C ASN A 359 -14.10 -52.13 -13.62
N ILE A 360 -14.25 -53.04 -12.66
CA ILE A 360 -13.82 -54.44 -12.80
C ILE A 360 -14.50 -55.16 -13.99
N HIS A 361 -15.75 -54.81 -14.30
CA HIS A 361 -16.50 -55.40 -15.42
C HIS A 361 -15.88 -55.14 -16.79
N ASN A 362 -15.05 -54.09 -16.92
CA ASN A 362 -14.44 -53.70 -18.17
C ASN A 362 -13.07 -54.38 -18.39
N LEU A 363 -12.52 -55.05 -17.37
CA LEU A 363 -11.27 -55.82 -17.48
C LEU A 363 -11.31 -56.89 -18.59
N PRO A 364 -12.31 -57.79 -18.67
CA PRO A 364 -12.36 -58.80 -19.73
C PRO A 364 -12.57 -58.20 -21.12
N ILE A 365 -13.26 -57.06 -21.21
CA ILE A 365 -13.50 -56.34 -22.48
C ILE A 365 -12.19 -55.73 -22.99
N LEU A 366 -11.35 -55.23 -22.09
CA LEU A 366 -10.07 -54.60 -22.39
C LEU A 366 -8.89 -55.60 -22.42
N GLY A 367 -9.13 -56.89 -22.13
CA GLY A 367 -8.11 -57.93 -22.10
C GLY A 367 -7.08 -57.76 -20.96
N LEU A 368 -7.46 -57.13 -19.85
CA LEU A 368 -6.57 -56.79 -18.74
C LEU A 368 -6.56 -57.88 -17.66
N SER A 369 -5.41 -58.11 -17.04
CA SER A 369 -5.26 -59.02 -15.90
C SER A 369 -5.59 -58.30 -14.58
N GLU A 370 -6.41 -58.92 -13.74
CA GLU A 370 -6.74 -58.45 -12.38
C GLU A 370 -5.49 -58.33 -11.48
N VAL A 371 -4.43 -59.09 -11.77
CA VAL A 371 -3.23 -59.15 -10.92
C VAL A 371 -2.38 -57.87 -11.02
N ASN A 372 -2.45 -57.17 -12.16
CA ASN A 372 -1.64 -55.99 -12.46
C ASN A 372 -2.49 -54.74 -12.75
N THR A 373 -3.78 -54.78 -12.44
CA THR A 373 -4.70 -53.66 -12.72
C THR A 373 -5.29 -53.14 -11.42
N VAL A 374 -5.15 -51.84 -11.18
CA VAL A 374 -5.85 -51.13 -10.11
C VAL A 374 -7.26 -50.83 -10.62
N THR A 375 -8.26 -51.29 -9.89
CA THR A 375 -9.68 -51.07 -10.20
C THR A 375 -10.38 -50.27 -9.13
N SER A 376 -11.49 -49.63 -9.46
CA SER A 376 -12.46 -49.18 -8.46
C SER A 376 -13.66 -50.15 -8.40
N ASN A 377 -14.30 -50.19 -7.24
CA ASN A 377 -15.43 -51.03 -6.86
C ASN A 377 -15.13 -52.53 -6.99
N SER A 378 -14.04 -53.00 -6.37
CA SER A 378 -13.72 -54.43 -6.36
C SER A 378 -13.21 -54.92 -5.01
N ASP A 379 -13.49 -56.19 -4.70
CA ASP A 379 -12.90 -56.89 -3.54
C ASP A 379 -11.45 -57.35 -3.80
N SER A 380 -10.84 -56.89 -4.91
CA SER A 380 -9.50 -57.29 -5.28
C SER A 380 -8.46 -56.62 -4.36
N SER A 381 -7.31 -57.28 -4.16
CA SER A 381 -6.20 -56.69 -3.40
C SER A 381 -5.61 -55.39 -4.01
N LEU A 382 -6.01 -55.03 -5.24
CA LEU A 382 -5.64 -53.83 -5.97
C LEU A 382 -6.86 -52.92 -6.23
N SER A 383 -7.74 -52.74 -5.23
CA SER A 383 -8.89 -51.84 -5.32
C SER A 383 -8.65 -50.46 -4.67
N TRP A 384 -8.99 -49.39 -5.38
CA TRP A 384 -8.94 -48.03 -4.86
C TRP A 384 -10.30 -47.36 -4.96
N ASP A 385 -10.94 -47.20 -3.80
CA ASP A 385 -12.37 -46.89 -3.68
C ASP A 385 -12.66 -45.66 -2.83
N THR A 386 -13.95 -45.31 -2.76
CA THR A 386 -14.45 -44.27 -1.87
C THR A 386 -14.51 -44.84 -0.46
N TYR A 387 -13.62 -44.42 0.42
CA TYR A 387 -13.57 -44.91 1.80
C TYR A 387 -14.46 -44.04 2.70
N THR A 388 -15.54 -44.59 3.24
CA THR A 388 -16.48 -43.89 4.15
C THR A 388 -15.80 -43.36 5.41
N ASP A 389 -14.74 -44.01 5.86
CA ASP A 389 -14.03 -43.60 7.08
C ASP A 389 -13.02 -42.48 6.82
N TYR A 390 -12.77 -42.11 5.55
CA TYR A 390 -11.84 -41.04 5.19
C TYR A 390 -12.26 -39.68 5.76
N ASP A 391 -13.56 -39.39 5.76
CA ASP A 391 -14.12 -38.12 6.25
C ASP A 391 -14.11 -38.01 7.78
N GLN A 392 -13.86 -39.12 8.49
CA GLN A 392 -13.81 -39.14 9.96
C GLN A 392 -12.50 -38.57 10.50
N TYR A 393 -11.41 -38.64 9.71
CA TYR A 393 -10.11 -38.10 10.10
C TYR A 393 -10.05 -36.60 9.79
N ARG A 394 -9.63 -35.79 10.77
CA ARG A 394 -9.51 -34.33 10.64
C ARG A 394 -8.10 -33.87 10.28
N ASP A 395 -7.07 -34.63 10.65
CA ASP A 395 -5.68 -34.31 10.33
C ASP A 395 -5.26 -34.96 8.99
N ASP A 396 -4.55 -34.19 8.16
CA ASP A 396 -4.05 -34.64 6.85
C ASP A 396 -3.01 -35.75 6.99
N ARG A 397 -2.30 -35.80 8.13
CA ARG A 397 -1.35 -36.88 8.44
C ARG A 397 -2.05 -38.21 8.73
N GLU A 398 -3.09 -38.19 9.55
CA GLU A 398 -3.90 -39.36 9.85
C GLU A 398 -4.61 -39.89 8.60
N ARG A 399 -5.13 -38.98 7.75
CA ARG A 399 -5.69 -39.32 6.44
C ARG A 399 -4.65 -40.01 5.55
N PHE A 400 -3.43 -39.48 5.52
CA PHE A 400 -2.35 -40.09 4.76
C PHE A 400 -1.97 -41.48 5.30
N GLU A 401 -1.80 -41.65 6.62
CA GLU A 401 -1.47 -42.95 7.23
C GLU A 401 -2.55 -43.99 6.92
N PHE A 402 -3.82 -43.58 7.02
CA PHE A 402 -4.96 -44.42 6.66
C PHE A 402 -4.92 -44.85 5.20
N LEU A 403 -4.72 -43.91 4.27
CA LEU A 403 -4.63 -44.20 2.84
C LEU A 403 -3.37 -45.01 2.46
N ALA A 404 -2.23 -44.76 3.12
CA ALA A 404 -0.98 -45.46 2.90
C ALA A 404 -1.02 -46.90 3.44
N SER A 405 -1.83 -47.16 4.47
CA SER A 405 -2.01 -48.51 5.03
C SER A 405 -2.78 -49.46 4.11
N ARG A 406 -3.39 -48.95 3.03
CA ARG A 406 -4.18 -49.75 2.09
C ARG A 406 -3.33 -50.80 1.39
N THR A 407 -3.94 -51.95 1.15
CA THR A 407 -3.33 -53.13 0.51
C THR A 407 -2.72 -52.79 -0.85
N VAL A 408 -3.36 -51.92 -1.62
CA VAL A 408 -2.90 -51.48 -2.94
C VAL A 408 -1.56 -50.76 -2.86
N ILE A 409 -1.46 -49.74 -1.98
CA ILE A 409 -0.23 -48.94 -1.83
C ILE A 409 0.91 -49.82 -1.31
N ASN A 410 0.65 -50.66 -0.32
CA ASN A 410 1.64 -51.59 0.23
C ASN A 410 2.14 -52.60 -0.83
N ARG A 411 1.26 -53.10 -1.69
CA ARG A 411 1.63 -54.03 -2.76
C ARG A 411 2.49 -53.35 -3.83
N ILE A 412 2.10 -52.16 -4.27
CA ILE A 412 2.87 -51.39 -5.25
C ILE A 412 4.24 -50.99 -4.67
N TYR A 413 4.28 -50.55 -3.42
CA TYR A 413 5.52 -50.20 -2.73
C TYR A 413 6.47 -51.39 -2.62
N ARG A 414 5.97 -52.59 -2.30
CA ARG A 414 6.79 -53.83 -2.30
C ARG A 414 7.42 -54.09 -3.66
N ILE A 415 6.64 -53.95 -4.74
CA ILE A 415 7.15 -54.14 -6.10
C ILE A 415 8.25 -53.11 -6.41
N VAL A 416 8.06 -51.84 -6.04
CA VAL A 416 9.08 -50.78 -6.24
C VAL A 416 10.35 -51.04 -5.43
N LYS A 417 10.24 -51.65 -4.25
CA LYS A 417 11.38 -52.01 -3.41
C LYS A 417 12.18 -53.20 -3.97
N GLU A 418 11.53 -54.14 -4.64
CA GLU A 418 12.13 -55.34 -5.22
C GLU A 418 12.78 -55.12 -6.60
N MET A 419 12.43 -54.02 -7.29
CA MET A 419 13.15 -53.50 -8.47
C MET A 419 14.56 -53.04 -8.12
#